data_AF-A0AAU0RKT3-F1
#
_entry.id   AF-A0AAU0RKT3-F1
#
_cell.length_a   1.000
_cell.length_b   1.000
_cell.length_c   1.000
_cell.angle_alpha   90.00
_cell.angle_beta   90.00
_cell.angle_gamma   90.00
#
_symmetry.space_group_name_H-M   'P 1'
#
loop_
_entity.id
_entity.type
_entity.pdbx_description
1 polymer ?
#
loop_
_entity_poly.entity_id
_entity_poly.type
_entity_poly.pdbx_seq_one_letter_code
_entity_poly.pdbx_strand_id
1 'polypeptide(L)'
;MNKVILTVEEQALVSNPDWIYLKNNILQKVMSLLGDLHVALQAALPLQEMSFPGDGGGKLSKGERYKDLPYIMLDYPRYFNREDIFAFRTMFWWGHYFIATLHLGGELKLRYSQTIIDSWQALSAARFQIYVREDDPWHHDFEYGNFISISDLPVSEFEMLIHRLPFIKIAKPWPLESWEGLIPGVVDDYTLLLQLLCGF
;
A
#
# COMPACT_ATOMS: atom_id res chain seq x y z
N MET A 1 20.30 -24.36 31.78
CA MET A 1 18.85 -24.17 31.60
C MET A 1 18.56 -22.68 31.74
N ASN A 2 18.21 -21.99 30.65
CA ASN A 2 17.68 -20.63 30.77
C ASN A 2 16.28 -20.73 31.35
N LYS A 3 16.06 -20.09 32.50
CA LYS A 3 14.77 -20.04 33.17
C LYS A 3 13.90 -19.06 32.37
N VAL A 4 12.88 -19.57 31.69
CA VAL A 4 11.90 -18.74 30.98
C VAL A 4 11.03 -18.07 32.04
N ILE A 5 11.28 -16.78 32.28
CA ILE A 5 10.56 -15.96 33.28
C ILE A 5 9.97 -14.77 32.52
N LEU A 6 8.68 -14.51 32.71
CA LEU A 6 8.02 -13.33 32.16
C LEU A 6 8.51 -12.07 32.86
N THR A 7 8.67 -10.97 32.12
CA THR A 7 8.84 -9.65 32.73
C THR A 7 7.57 -9.22 33.46
N VAL A 8 7.64 -8.15 34.26
CA VAL A 8 6.47 -7.61 34.97
C VAL A 8 5.41 -7.15 33.96
N GLU A 9 5.83 -6.56 32.85
CA GLU A 9 4.97 -6.10 31.77
C GLU A 9 4.31 -7.27 31.03
N GLU A 10 5.08 -8.32 30.71
CA GLU A 10 4.55 -9.54 30.09
C GLU A 10 3.55 -10.26 31.01
N GLN A 11 3.82 -10.33 32.31
CA GLN A 11 2.90 -10.90 33.30
C GLN A 11 1.59 -10.11 33.37
N ALA A 12 1.66 -8.78 33.33
CA ALA A 12 0.49 -7.91 33.32
C ALA A 12 -0.36 -8.13 32.06
N LEU A 13 0.27 -8.26 30.89
CA LEU A 13 -0.42 -8.48 29.62
C LEU A 13 -1.02 -9.89 29.51
N VAL A 14 -0.29 -10.94 29.89
CA VAL A 14 -0.80 -12.33 29.76
C VAL A 14 -1.97 -12.61 30.71
N SER A 15 -2.07 -11.86 31.81
CA SER A 15 -3.11 -12.02 32.83
C SER A 15 -4.35 -11.15 32.59
N ASN A 16 -4.33 -10.29 31.57
CA ASN A 16 -5.43 -9.39 31.25
C ASN A 16 -5.95 -9.68 29.83
N PRO A 17 -7.16 -10.23 29.64
CA PRO A 17 -7.70 -10.48 28.30
C PRO A 17 -8.21 -9.21 27.59
N ASP A 18 -8.44 -8.11 28.30
CA ASP A 18 -9.12 -6.93 27.74
C ASP A 18 -8.34 -6.29 26.59
N TRP A 19 -7.00 -6.35 26.63
CA TRP A 19 -6.18 -5.83 25.52
C TRP A 19 -6.37 -6.66 24.24
N ILE A 20 -6.59 -7.97 24.34
CA ILE A 20 -6.91 -8.84 23.19
C ILE A 20 -8.28 -8.46 22.62
N TYR A 21 -9.28 -8.26 23.48
CA TYR A 21 -10.61 -7.84 23.02
C TYR A 21 -10.59 -6.47 22.37
N LEU A 22 -9.85 -5.52 22.95
CA LEU A 22 -9.68 -4.19 22.36
C LEU A 22 -8.96 -4.26 21.01
N LYS A 23 -7.88 -5.05 20.91
CA LYS A 23 -7.18 -5.31 19.64
C LYS A 23 -8.15 -5.86 18.59
N ASN A 24 -8.92 -6.89 18.93
CA ASN A 24 -9.87 -7.51 18.01
C ASN A 24 -10.94 -6.51 17.56
N ASN A 25 -11.45 -5.68 18.46
CA ASN A 25 -12.42 -4.63 18.12
C ASN A 25 -11.84 -3.59 17.15
N ILE A 26 -10.59 -3.19 17.34
CA ILE A 26 -9.90 -2.27 16.41
C ILE A 26 -9.76 -2.92 15.03
N LEU A 27 -9.33 -4.19 14.98
CA LEU A 27 -9.19 -4.90 13.70
C LEU A 27 -10.53 -5.06 12.97
N GLN A 28 -11.64 -5.25 13.68
CA GLN A 28 -12.97 -5.23 13.05
C GLN A 28 -13.32 -3.86 12.45
N LYS A 29 -13.00 -2.77 13.15
CA LYS A 29 -13.19 -1.41 12.62
C LYS A 29 -12.34 -1.16 11.38
N VAL A 30 -11.08 -1.62 11.35
CA VAL A 30 -10.22 -1.55 10.17
C VAL A 30 -10.83 -2.34 9.00
N MET A 31 -11.33 -3.56 9.25
CA MET A 31 -11.99 -4.37 8.21
C MET A 31 -13.19 -3.64 7.60
N SER A 32 -14.05 -3.04 8.43
CA SER A 32 -15.18 -2.24 7.96
C SER A 32 -14.72 -1.04 7.16
N LEU A 33 -13.74 -0.28 7.68
CA LEU A 33 -13.19 0.90 7.00
C LEU A 33 -12.63 0.56 5.61
N LEU A 34 -11.88 -0.53 5.48
CA LEU A 34 -11.35 -0.97 4.18
C LEU A 34 -12.44 -1.56 3.27
N GLY A 35 -13.53 -2.09 3.83
CA GLY A 35 -14.74 -2.45 3.09
C GLY A 35 -15.42 -1.22 2.49
N ASP A 36 -15.59 -0.16 3.28
CA ASP A 36 -16.17 1.11 2.82
C ASP A 36 -15.27 1.81 1.79
N LEU A 37 -13.94 1.76 2.00
CA LEU A 37 -12.96 2.22 1.02
C LEU A 37 -13.11 1.48 -0.32
N HIS A 38 -13.29 0.15 -0.29
CA HIS A 38 -13.50 -0.63 -1.52
C HIS A 38 -14.75 -0.15 -2.27
N VAL A 39 -15.86 0.10 -1.58
CA VAL A 39 -17.08 0.64 -2.20
C VAL A 39 -16.84 2.03 -2.79
N ALA A 40 -16.13 2.91 -2.07
CA ALA A 40 -15.79 4.25 -2.57
C ALA A 40 -14.91 4.19 -3.82
N LEU A 41 -13.91 3.31 -3.84
CA LEU A 41 -13.05 3.10 -5.01
C LEU A 41 -13.81 2.51 -6.20
N GLN A 42 -14.76 1.60 -5.97
CA GLN A 42 -15.63 1.07 -7.04
C GLN A 42 -16.46 2.17 -7.71
N ALA A 43 -16.89 3.17 -6.94
CA ALA A 43 -17.65 4.30 -7.46
C ALA A 43 -16.77 5.34 -8.16
N ALA A 44 -15.54 5.54 -7.69
CA ALA A 44 -14.65 6.59 -8.17
C ALA A 44 -13.76 6.18 -9.35
N LEU A 45 -13.33 4.92 -9.42
CA LEU A 45 -12.39 4.46 -10.44
C LEU A 45 -13.14 3.92 -11.67
N PRO A 46 -13.04 4.57 -12.85
CA PRO A 46 -13.69 4.11 -14.07
C PRO A 46 -12.92 2.95 -14.72
N LEU A 47 -12.87 1.80 -14.04
CA LEU A 47 -12.08 0.64 -14.51
C LEU A 47 -12.50 0.11 -15.89
N GLN A 48 -13.74 0.39 -16.31
CA GLN A 48 -14.25 0.03 -17.64
C GLN A 48 -13.66 0.89 -18.76
N GLU A 49 -13.28 2.13 -18.44
CA GLU A 49 -12.63 3.04 -19.38
C GLU A 49 -11.14 2.73 -19.51
N MET A 50 -10.56 2.14 -18.46
CA MET A 50 -9.24 1.55 -18.51
C MET A 50 -9.28 0.20 -19.26
N SER A 51 -8.29 -0.04 -20.13
CA SER A 51 -8.01 -1.40 -20.64
C SER A 51 -7.34 -2.25 -19.55
N PHE A 52 -8.02 -2.42 -18.40
CA PHE A 52 -7.47 -3.09 -17.23
C PHE A 52 -7.22 -4.57 -17.54
N PRO A 53 -6.07 -5.13 -17.15
CA PRO A 53 -5.85 -6.56 -17.30
C PRO A 53 -6.76 -7.34 -16.36
N GLY A 54 -7.61 -8.21 -16.91
CA GLY A 54 -8.50 -9.07 -16.14
C GLY A 54 -9.81 -8.40 -15.72
N ASP A 55 -10.42 -8.90 -14.65
CA ASP A 55 -11.76 -8.49 -14.20
C ASP A 55 -11.77 -7.32 -13.21
N GLY A 56 -10.60 -6.87 -12.74
CA GLY A 56 -10.49 -5.76 -11.79
C GLY A 56 -11.06 -6.05 -10.41
N GLY A 57 -11.17 -7.32 -10.00
CA GLY A 57 -11.77 -7.69 -8.72
C GLY A 57 -11.03 -7.16 -7.48
N GLY A 58 -11.75 -7.07 -6.36
CA GLY A 58 -11.21 -6.67 -5.06
C GLY A 58 -10.86 -7.87 -4.16
N LYS A 59 -9.84 -7.73 -3.31
CA LYS A 59 -9.53 -8.71 -2.27
C LYS A 59 -9.15 -8.03 -0.97
N LEU A 60 -9.85 -8.39 0.11
CA LEU A 60 -9.49 -8.03 1.47
C LEU A 60 -8.82 -9.23 2.15
N SER A 61 -7.61 -9.03 2.68
CA SER A 61 -6.84 -10.06 3.39
C SER A 61 -6.37 -9.54 4.74
N LYS A 62 -6.13 -10.46 5.69
CA LYS A 62 -5.65 -10.14 7.03
C LYS A 62 -4.53 -11.11 7.42
N GLY A 63 -3.61 -10.64 8.25
CA GLY A 63 -2.54 -11.46 8.81
C GLY A 63 -2.04 -10.91 10.14
N GLU A 64 -1.31 -11.74 10.88
CA GLU A 64 -0.83 -11.41 12.23
C GLU A 64 0.69 -11.19 12.29
N ARG A 65 1.40 -11.33 11.17
CA ARG A 65 2.87 -11.42 11.13
C ARG A 65 3.52 -10.67 9.96
N TYR A 66 3.15 -9.42 9.74
CA TYR A 66 4.01 -8.52 8.96
C TYR A 66 4.98 -7.83 9.92
N LYS A 67 6.26 -8.23 9.89
CA LYS A 67 7.25 -7.90 10.93
C LYS A 67 6.71 -8.15 12.35
N ASP A 68 6.10 -9.32 12.54
CA ASP A 68 5.47 -9.78 13.78
C ASP A 68 4.30 -8.92 14.30
N LEU A 69 3.74 -8.06 13.45
CA LEU A 69 2.58 -7.23 13.77
C LEU A 69 1.36 -7.57 12.88
N PRO A 70 0.14 -7.34 13.41
CA PRO A 70 -1.10 -7.49 12.64
C PRO A 70 -1.21 -6.50 11.49
N TYR A 71 -1.84 -6.93 10.41
CA TYR A 71 -2.14 -6.10 9.26
C TYR A 71 -3.43 -6.53 8.56
N ILE A 72 -4.04 -5.58 7.85
CA ILE A 72 -5.18 -5.81 6.98
C ILE A 72 -4.91 -5.11 5.66
N MET A 73 -5.24 -5.75 4.54
CA MET A 73 -4.82 -5.31 3.22
C MET A 73 -5.96 -5.45 2.23
N LEU A 74 -6.34 -4.34 1.62
CA LEU A 74 -7.23 -4.25 0.47
C LEU A 74 -6.40 -4.13 -0.80
N ASP A 75 -6.57 -5.07 -1.73
CA ASP A 75 -6.11 -4.95 -3.11
C ASP A 75 -7.33 -4.66 -4.00
N TYR A 76 -7.45 -3.44 -4.54
CA TYR A 76 -8.49 -3.08 -5.50
C TYR A 76 -8.16 -1.80 -6.30
N PRO A 77 -8.21 -1.83 -7.66
CA PRO A 77 -8.32 -3.03 -8.47
C PRO A 77 -7.06 -3.87 -8.38
N ARG A 78 -7.16 -5.15 -8.74
CA ARG A 78 -6.00 -6.03 -8.73
C ARG A 78 -5.99 -7.00 -9.91
N TYR A 79 -4.78 -7.27 -10.38
CA TYR A 79 -4.45 -8.31 -11.33
C TYR A 79 -3.13 -8.94 -10.89
N PHE A 80 -3.17 -10.24 -10.62
CA PHE A 80 -1.98 -11.00 -10.23
C PHE A 80 -1.96 -12.29 -11.03
N ASN A 81 -0.89 -12.50 -11.79
CA ASN A 81 -0.57 -13.81 -12.35
C ASN A 81 0.86 -14.19 -11.91
N ARG A 82 1.49 -15.17 -12.57
CA ARG A 82 2.85 -15.60 -12.21
C ARG A 82 3.93 -14.57 -12.53
N GLU A 83 3.70 -13.72 -13.53
CA GLU A 83 4.68 -12.83 -14.15
C GLU A 83 4.31 -11.35 -13.92
N ASP A 84 3.01 -11.04 -13.95
CA ASP A 84 2.49 -9.68 -13.89
C ASP A 84 1.81 -9.35 -12.57
N ILE A 85 2.04 -8.12 -12.14
CA ILE A 85 1.39 -7.50 -10.98
C ILE A 85 0.81 -6.17 -11.43
N PHE A 86 -0.46 -5.96 -11.11
CA PHE A 86 -1.07 -4.65 -10.99
C PHE A 86 -1.93 -4.67 -9.73
N ALA A 87 -1.66 -3.79 -8.78
CA ALA A 87 -2.59 -3.57 -7.70
C ALA A 87 -2.52 -2.13 -7.22
N PHE A 88 -3.69 -1.56 -6.94
CA PHE A 88 -3.80 -0.55 -5.90
C PHE A 88 -4.03 -1.26 -4.58
N ARG A 89 -3.10 -1.07 -3.64
CA ARG A 89 -3.02 -1.78 -2.37
C ARG A 89 -3.08 -0.79 -1.22
N THR A 90 -4.15 -0.88 -0.42
CA THR A 90 -4.27 -0.17 0.85
C THR A 90 -4.03 -1.12 2.01
N MET A 91 -2.92 -0.93 2.73
CA MET A 91 -2.54 -1.75 3.87
C MET A 91 -2.65 -0.96 5.16
N PHE A 92 -3.40 -1.46 6.14
CA PHE A 92 -3.28 -1.07 7.54
C PHE A 92 -2.17 -1.90 8.19
N TRP A 93 -1.21 -1.25 8.84
CA TRP A 93 -0.19 -1.91 9.65
C TRP A 93 -0.29 -1.45 11.10
N TRP A 94 -0.57 -2.39 12.00
CA TRP A 94 -0.84 -2.13 13.41
C TRP A 94 0.31 -1.39 14.08
N GLY A 95 0.01 -0.26 14.74
CA GLY A 95 1.01 0.53 15.47
C GLY A 95 1.87 1.43 14.57
N HIS A 96 1.64 1.42 13.26
CA HIS A 96 2.36 2.23 12.29
C HIS A 96 1.39 3.17 11.55
N TYR A 97 0.90 2.78 10.37
CA TYR A 97 0.14 3.65 9.49
C TYR A 97 -0.66 2.82 8.49
N PHE A 98 -1.53 3.50 7.73
CA PHE A 98 -2.05 2.99 6.47
C PHE A 98 -1.06 3.29 5.33
N ILE A 99 -1.10 2.50 4.27
CA ILE A 99 -0.26 2.68 3.10
C ILE A 99 -1.10 2.50 1.86
N ALA A 100 -1.19 3.52 1.01
CA ALA A 100 -1.77 3.39 -0.33
C ALA A 100 -0.63 3.19 -1.33
N THR A 101 -0.69 2.13 -2.14
CA THR A 101 0.40 1.75 -3.06
C THR A 101 -0.12 1.36 -4.43
N LEU A 102 0.43 1.95 -5.50
CA LEU A 102 0.45 1.33 -6.82
C LEU A 102 1.62 0.35 -6.89
N HIS A 103 1.33 -0.91 -7.22
CA HIS A 103 2.33 -1.95 -7.44
C HIS A 103 2.22 -2.50 -8.86
N LEU A 104 3.31 -2.39 -9.62
CA LEU A 104 3.43 -2.90 -10.98
C LEU A 104 4.60 -3.86 -11.11
N GLY A 105 4.39 -4.99 -11.78
CA GLY A 105 5.43 -5.99 -12.09
C GLY A 105 5.21 -6.59 -13.48
N GLY A 106 6.24 -7.27 -14.00
CA GLY A 106 6.17 -7.94 -15.29
C GLY A 106 5.96 -7.00 -16.48
N GLU A 107 5.17 -7.43 -17.44
CA GLU A 107 4.85 -6.65 -18.65
C GLU A 107 4.06 -5.38 -18.33
N LEU A 108 3.29 -5.38 -17.25
CA LEU A 108 2.55 -4.19 -16.81
C LEU A 108 3.48 -3.10 -16.30
N LYS A 109 4.58 -3.48 -15.64
CA LYS A 109 5.65 -2.53 -15.29
C LYS A 109 6.25 -1.92 -16.56
N LEU A 110 6.59 -2.73 -17.57
CA LEU A 110 7.15 -2.25 -18.84
C LEU A 110 6.18 -1.32 -19.57
N ARG A 111 4.91 -1.70 -19.65
CA ARG A 111 3.83 -0.94 -20.30
C ARG A 111 3.68 0.47 -19.73
N TYR A 112 3.72 0.61 -18.41
CA TYR A 112 3.45 1.89 -17.74
C TYR A 112 4.72 2.67 -17.35
N SER A 113 5.91 2.15 -17.61
CA SER A 113 7.17 2.79 -17.19
C SER A 113 7.31 4.20 -17.75
N GLN A 114 7.12 4.38 -19.08
CA GLN A 114 7.28 5.70 -19.70
C GLN A 114 6.25 6.70 -19.15
N THR A 115 4.99 6.30 -19.04
CA THR A 115 3.92 7.13 -18.48
C THR A 115 4.23 7.58 -17.05
N ILE A 116 4.77 6.69 -16.23
CA ILE A 116 5.18 7.01 -14.85
C ILE A 116 6.34 8.02 -14.85
N ILE A 117 7.34 7.83 -15.72
CA ILE A 117 8.47 8.75 -15.88
C ILE A 117 7.98 10.15 -16.27
N ASP A 118 7.12 10.22 -17.29
CA ASP A 118 6.54 11.48 -17.77
C ASP A 118 5.68 12.17 -16.70
N SER A 119 5.14 11.39 -15.76
CA SER A 119 4.31 11.86 -14.64
C SER A 119 5.11 12.33 -13.42
N TRP A 120 6.45 12.36 -13.47
CA TRP A 120 7.32 12.68 -12.33
C TRP A 120 6.89 13.97 -11.59
N GLN A 121 6.54 15.03 -12.33
CA GLN A 121 6.15 16.31 -11.73
C GLN A 121 4.82 16.20 -10.94
N ALA A 122 3.82 15.51 -11.49
CA ALA A 122 2.54 15.30 -10.83
C ALA A 122 2.69 14.41 -9.59
N LEU A 123 3.47 13.33 -9.70
CA LEU A 123 3.78 12.43 -8.60
C LEU A 123 4.52 13.15 -7.45
N SER A 124 5.48 14.01 -7.80
CA SER A 124 6.22 14.85 -6.85
C SER A 124 5.31 15.84 -6.12
N ALA A 125 4.47 16.57 -6.87
CA ALA A 125 3.52 17.53 -6.31
C ALA A 125 2.50 16.87 -5.37
N ALA A 126 2.07 15.66 -5.71
CA ALA A 126 1.18 14.85 -4.90
C ALA A 126 1.87 14.13 -3.73
N ARG A 127 3.18 14.35 -3.52
CA ARG A 127 3.96 13.83 -2.38
C ARG A 127 4.00 12.29 -2.32
N PHE A 128 3.99 11.64 -3.48
CA PHE A 128 4.23 10.20 -3.55
C PHE A 128 5.70 9.87 -3.30
N GLN A 129 5.94 8.65 -2.85
CA GLN A 129 7.27 8.10 -2.65
C GLN A 129 7.45 6.85 -3.52
N ILE A 130 8.69 6.57 -3.93
CA ILE A 130 9.04 5.39 -4.72
C ILE A 130 9.87 4.41 -3.88
N TYR A 131 9.57 3.13 -4.02
CA TYR A 131 10.38 2.06 -3.44
C TYR A 131 11.70 1.91 -4.19
N VAL A 132 12.83 1.77 -3.47
CA VAL A 132 14.18 1.84 -4.10
C VAL A 132 15.02 0.58 -3.96
N ARG A 133 14.52 -0.45 -3.29
CA ARG A 133 15.25 -1.71 -3.09
C ARG A 133 14.96 -2.70 -4.23
N GLU A 134 15.98 -3.45 -4.63
CA GLU A 134 15.88 -4.59 -5.56
C GLU A 134 15.70 -5.92 -4.80
N ASP A 135 14.80 -5.93 -3.83
CA ASP A 135 14.59 -7.07 -2.93
C ASP A 135 13.16 -7.63 -3.08
N ASP A 136 12.57 -8.07 -1.97
CA ASP A 136 11.24 -8.67 -1.95
C ASP A 136 10.14 -7.64 -2.29
N PRO A 137 9.35 -7.83 -3.37
CA PRO A 137 8.23 -6.95 -3.72
C PRO A 137 7.15 -6.86 -2.62
N TRP A 138 7.16 -7.78 -1.66
CA TRP A 138 6.20 -7.85 -0.55
C TRP A 138 6.62 -7.05 0.70
N HIS A 139 7.75 -6.31 0.66
CA HIS A 139 8.10 -5.32 1.69
C HIS A 139 7.30 -4.03 1.52
N HIS A 140 6.43 -3.69 2.46
CA HIS A 140 5.51 -2.56 2.38
C HIS A 140 5.93 -1.33 3.18
N ASP A 141 6.82 -1.47 4.16
CA ASP A 141 7.13 -0.39 5.09
C ASP A 141 8.09 0.67 4.55
N PHE A 142 7.96 1.87 5.08
CA PHE A 142 8.80 3.04 4.83
C PHE A 142 10.03 3.08 5.74
N GLU A 143 10.31 2.03 6.50
CA GLU A 143 11.45 2.00 7.40
C GLU A 143 12.75 1.76 6.63
N TYR A 144 13.88 2.02 7.29
CA TYR A 144 15.22 1.72 6.76
C TYR A 144 15.51 2.30 5.37
N GLY A 145 14.85 3.39 4.98
CA GLY A 145 15.04 4.03 3.68
C GLY A 145 14.55 3.19 2.50
N ASN A 146 13.53 2.34 2.71
CA ASN A 146 12.93 1.53 1.66
C ASN A 146 12.20 2.37 0.60
N PHE A 147 11.65 3.51 1.02
CA PHE A 147 11.01 4.49 0.15
C PHE A 147 11.74 5.84 0.22
N ILE A 148 11.75 6.54 -0.91
CA ILE A 148 12.26 7.91 -1.04
C ILE A 148 11.17 8.79 -1.65
N SER A 149 11.02 10.02 -1.16
CA SER A 149 10.10 10.99 -1.75
C SER A 149 10.48 11.26 -3.21
N ILE A 150 9.51 11.19 -4.11
CA ILE A 150 9.77 11.44 -5.54
C ILE A 150 10.24 12.89 -5.76
N SER A 151 9.79 13.82 -4.90
CA SER A 151 10.25 15.22 -4.91
C SER A 151 11.75 15.40 -4.62
N ASP A 152 12.36 14.42 -3.94
CA ASP A 152 13.76 14.49 -3.50
C ASP A 152 14.71 13.87 -4.53
N LEU A 153 14.15 13.27 -5.60
CA LEU A 153 14.89 12.63 -6.67
C LEU A 153 14.89 13.53 -7.92
N PRO A 154 16.06 13.81 -8.54
CA PRO A 154 16.10 14.34 -9.89
C PRO A 154 15.34 13.43 -10.85
N VAL A 155 14.67 14.01 -11.86
CA VAL A 155 13.90 13.24 -12.86
C VAL A 155 14.73 12.12 -13.52
N SER A 156 16.01 12.36 -13.79
CA SER A 156 16.92 11.37 -14.36
C SER A 156 17.23 10.19 -13.43
N GLU A 157 17.27 10.43 -12.11
CA GLU A 157 17.46 9.36 -11.12
C GLU A 157 16.18 8.55 -10.94
N PHE A 158 15.03 9.22 -10.92
CA PHE A 158 13.72 8.57 -10.93
C PHE A 158 13.56 7.65 -12.15
N GLU A 159 13.88 8.14 -13.35
CA GLU A 159 13.87 7.36 -14.59
C GLU A 159 14.79 6.13 -14.49
N MET A 160 16.03 6.32 -14.02
CA MET A 160 16.98 5.22 -13.82
C MET A 160 16.43 4.15 -12.87
N LEU A 161 15.79 4.56 -11.77
CA LEU A 161 15.14 3.65 -10.82
C LEU A 161 14.02 2.86 -11.48
N ILE A 162 13.12 3.51 -12.21
CA ILE A 162 12.02 2.86 -12.91
C ILE A 162 12.53 1.80 -13.89
N HIS A 163 13.59 2.08 -14.63
CA HIS A 163 14.17 1.10 -15.56
C HIS A 163 14.85 -0.06 -14.82
N ARG A 164 15.66 0.23 -13.81
CA ARG A 164 16.48 -0.75 -13.10
C ARG A 164 15.65 -1.72 -12.26
N LEU A 165 14.64 -1.25 -11.55
CA LEU A 165 13.91 -2.07 -10.59
C LEU A 165 13.06 -3.15 -11.29
N PRO A 166 12.97 -4.38 -10.75
CA PRO A 166 12.16 -5.44 -11.35
C PRO A 166 10.64 -5.20 -11.24
N PHE A 167 10.24 -4.31 -10.33
CA PHE A 167 8.86 -3.87 -10.11
C PHE A 167 8.86 -2.37 -9.77
N ILE A 168 7.71 -1.72 -9.92
CA ILE A 168 7.51 -0.33 -9.50
C ILE A 168 6.53 -0.32 -8.34
N LYS A 169 6.90 0.39 -7.27
CA LYS A 169 5.98 0.71 -6.17
C LYS A 169 6.00 2.20 -5.90
N ILE A 170 4.86 2.83 -6.12
CA ILE A 170 4.62 4.24 -5.80
C ILE A 170 3.61 4.26 -4.67
N ALA A 171 3.99 4.83 -3.54
CA ALA A 171 3.19 4.73 -2.33
C ALA A 171 3.11 6.05 -1.56
N LYS A 172 2.07 6.15 -0.74
CA LYS A 172 1.88 7.23 0.23
C LYS A 172 1.48 6.64 1.60
N PRO A 173 2.19 7.01 2.68
CA PRO A 173 1.80 6.62 4.02
C PRO A 173 0.70 7.57 4.54
N TRP A 174 -0.23 7.00 5.28
CA TRP A 174 -1.39 7.67 5.86
C TRP A 174 -1.38 7.44 7.39
N PRO A 175 -1.06 8.46 8.20
CA PRO A 175 -0.97 8.33 9.65
C PRO A 175 -2.29 7.84 10.26
N LEU A 176 -2.23 7.08 11.37
CA LEU A 176 -3.43 6.57 12.04
C LEU A 176 -4.32 7.69 12.60
N GLU A 177 -3.73 8.85 12.87
CA GLU A 177 -4.42 10.08 13.30
C GLU A 177 -5.34 10.65 12.21
N SER A 178 -5.05 10.36 10.94
CA SER A 178 -5.84 10.79 9.78
C SER A 178 -6.99 9.84 9.45
N TRP A 179 -7.50 9.10 10.44
CA TRP A 179 -8.48 8.02 10.28
C TRP A 179 -9.71 8.41 9.45
N GLU A 180 -10.31 9.56 9.75
CA GLU A 180 -11.51 10.05 9.07
C GLU A 180 -11.23 10.53 7.64
N GLY A 181 -10.00 10.99 7.37
CA GLY A 181 -9.56 11.45 6.06
C GLY A 181 -9.06 10.33 5.14
N LEU A 182 -8.94 9.10 5.65
CA LEU A 182 -8.34 7.99 4.90
C LEU A 182 -9.09 7.71 3.60
N ILE A 183 -10.40 7.53 3.65
CA ILE A 183 -11.19 7.16 2.46
C ILE A 183 -11.09 8.22 1.36
N PRO A 184 -11.50 9.49 1.57
CA PRO A 184 -11.44 10.48 0.51
C PRO A 184 -10.01 10.68 0.00
N GLY A 185 -9.02 10.67 0.91
CA GLY A 185 -7.62 10.85 0.53
C GLY A 185 -7.06 9.72 -0.33
N VAL A 186 -7.34 8.45 0.01
CA VAL A 186 -6.89 7.30 -0.79
C VAL A 186 -7.64 7.23 -2.13
N VAL A 187 -8.92 7.62 -2.16
CA VAL A 187 -9.68 7.73 -3.41
C VAL A 187 -9.04 8.77 -4.34
N ASP A 188 -8.69 9.95 -3.82
CA ASP A 188 -8.01 11.00 -4.59
C ASP A 188 -6.65 10.50 -5.11
N ASP A 189 -5.86 9.85 -4.25
CA ASP A 189 -4.56 9.29 -4.61
C ASP A 189 -4.65 8.27 -5.75
N TYR A 190 -5.57 7.31 -5.65
CA TYR A 190 -5.74 6.29 -6.68
C TYR A 190 -6.40 6.81 -7.96
N THR A 191 -7.27 7.80 -7.84
CA THR A 191 -7.84 8.48 -9.01
C THR A 191 -6.74 9.19 -9.79
N LEU A 192 -5.88 9.95 -9.11
CA LEU A 192 -4.73 10.59 -9.73
C LEU A 192 -3.79 9.57 -10.38
N LEU A 193 -3.41 8.50 -9.66
CA LEU A 193 -2.55 7.47 -10.22
C LEU A 193 -3.17 6.82 -11.46
N LEU A 194 -4.48 6.54 -11.44
CA LEU A 194 -5.18 5.95 -12.57
C LEU A 194 -5.24 6.90 -13.77
N GLN A 195 -5.54 8.18 -13.54
CA GLN A 195 -5.52 9.22 -14.58
C GLN A 195 -4.15 9.34 -15.22
N LEU A 196 -3.08 9.33 -14.42
CA LEU A 196 -1.71 9.37 -14.95
C LEU A 196 -1.44 8.14 -15.83
N LEU A 197 -1.85 6.94 -15.42
CA LEU A 197 -1.62 5.71 -16.19
C LEU A 197 -2.44 5.61 -17.50
N CYS A 198 -3.62 6.23 -17.55
CA CYS A 198 -4.60 6.02 -18.63
C CYS A 198 -4.90 7.28 -19.47
N GLY A 199 -4.53 8.47 -19.02
CA GLY A 199 -4.57 9.72 -19.80
C GLY A 199 -5.95 10.33 -20.03
N PHE A 200 -6.88 10.20 -19.07
CA PHE A 200 -8.21 10.84 -19.13
C PHE A 200 -8.37 11.96 -18.09
#